data_AF-A0A1I0CJD9-F1
#
_entry.id   AF-A0A1I0CJD9-F1
#
_cell.length_a   1.000
_cell.length_b   1.000
_cell.length_c   1.000
_cell.angle_alpha   90.00
_cell.angle_beta   90.00
_cell.angle_gamma   90.00
#
_symmetry.space_group_name_H-M   'P 1'
#
loop_
_entity.id
_entity.type
_entity.pdbx_description
1 polymer ?
#
loop_
_entity_poly.entity_id
_entity_poly.type
_entity_poly.pdbx_seq_one_letter_code
_entity_poly.pdbx_strand_id
1 'polypeptide(L)'
;MTNSNSLENTSKMLSSHKEDVLKSALTLVENCNTVTLGTSGEDGYPNIKAMLKMETEGLKTIWLSTNTSSKRVSQLMKNSKACIYFNDEKSFRGLMLVGDMEVLTDSETRKRLWREGFEIYYPLGVSDPDYSVLKFTSRWGNYYHNLSNTNFEV
;
A
#
# COMPACT_ATOMS: atom_id res chain seq x y z
N MET A 1 -5.85 35.29 -32.09
CA MET A 1 -5.36 35.45 -30.70
C MET A 1 -6.29 34.71 -29.73
N THR A 2 -6.39 33.38 -29.82
CA THR A 2 -7.41 32.61 -29.06
C THR A 2 -6.88 31.32 -28.41
N ASN A 3 -5.56 31.13 -28.32
CA ASN A 3 -4.97 29.85 -27.83
C ASN A 3 -4.42 29.89 -26.40
N SER A 4 -4.28 31.04 -25.74
CA SER A 4 -3.71 31.11 -24.39
C SER A 4 -4.70 30.74 -23.29
N ASN A 5 -5.95 31.23 -23.37
CA ASN A 5 -6.97 30.97 -22.34
C ASN A 5 -7.49 29.52 -22.33
N SER A 6 -7.45 28.81 -23.45
CA SER A 6 -7.89 27.40 -23.50
C SER A 6 -6.88 26.47 -22.83
N LEU A 7 -5.59 26.63 -23.12
CA LEU A 7 -4.50 25.85 -22.52
C LEU A 7 -4.42 26.04 -21.00
N GLU A 8 -4.60 27.27 -20.52
CA GLU A 8 -4.56 27.57 -19.08
C GLU A 8 -5.75 26.94 -18.33
N ASN A 9 -6.95 26.95 -18.93
CA ASN A 9 -8.13 26.30 -18.36
C ASN A 9 -8.02 24.78 -18.35
N THR A 10 -7.49 24.18 -19.42
CA THR A 10 -7.24 22.73 -19.47
C THR A 10 -6.21 22.31 -18.42
N SER A 11 -5.13 23.08 -18.24
CA SER A 11 -4.11 22.83 -17.22
C SER A 11 -4.68 22.90 -15.79
N LYS A 12 -5.48 23.93 -15.48
CA LYS A 12 -6.17 24.04 -14.19
C LYS A 12 -7.13 22.88 -13.94
N MET A 13 -7.89 22.46 -14.95
CA MET A 13 -8.83 21.33 -14.84
C MET A 13 -8.10 20.00 -14.59
N LEU A 14 -6.98 19.75 -15.28
CA LEU A 14 -6.12 18.58 -15.07
C LEU A 14 -5.53 18.56 -13.65
N SER A 15 -5.10 19.71 -13.14
CA SER A 15 -4.61 19.86 -11.76
C SER A 15 -5.68 19.52 -10.73
N SER A 16 -6.88 20.10 -10.88
CA SER A 16 -8.01 19.84 -9.98
C SER A 16 -8.41 18.36 -9.97
N HIS A 17 -8.49 17.73 -11.16
CA HIS A 17 -8.83 16.32 -11.26
C HIS A 17 -7.80 15.44 -10.56
N LYS A 18 -6.51 15.73 -10.72
CA LYS A 18 -5.43 14.99 -10.06
C LYS A 18 -5.51 15.11 -8.53
N GLU A 19 -5.78 16.31 -8.02
CA GLU A 19 -5.97 16.51 -6.58
C GLU A 19 -7.16 15.72 -6.02
N ASP A 20 -8.27 15.65 -6.74
CA ASP A 20 -9.44 14.88 -6.33
C ASP A 20 -9.17 13.37 -6.32
N VAL A 21 -8.39 12.88 -7.28
CA VAL A 21 -7.91 11.49 -7.31
C VAL A 21 -7.03 11.20 -6.10
N LEU A 22 -6.08 12.07 -5.78
CA LEU A 22 -5.19 11.87 -4.63
C LEU A 22 -5.95 11.90 -3.30
N LYS A 23 -6.90 12.81 -3.13
CA LYS A 23 -7.80 12.83 -1.96
C LYS A 23 -8.60 11.54 -1.84
N SER A 24 -9.19 11.07 -2.95
CA SER A 24 -9.96 9.83 -2.96
C SER A 24 -9.11 8.60 -2.65
N ALA A 25 -7.89 8.55 -3.18
CA ALA A 25 -6.92 7.50 -2.89
C ALA A 25 -6.53 7.50 -1.39
N LEU A 26 -6.24 8.66 -0.81
CA LEU A 26 -5.93 8.81 0.62
C LEU A 26 -7.09 8.31 1.49
N THR A 27 -8.32 8.77 1.21
CA THR A 27 -9.52 8.32 1.93
C THR A 27 -9.70 6.80 1.85
N LEU A 28 -9.41 6.19 0.70
CA LEU A 28 -9.48 4.73 0.56
C LEU A 28 -8.43 4.03 1.44
N VAL A 29 -7.18 4.50 1.42
CA VAL A 29 -6.11 3.97 2.27
C VAL A 29 -6.47 4.10 3.75
N GLU A 30 -7.04 5.22 4.18
CA GLU A 30 -7.45 5.47 5.57
C GLU A 30 -8.54 4.49 6.03
N ASN A 31 -9.55 4.26 5.19
CA ASN A 31 -10.72 3.45 5.54
C ASN A 31 -10.51 1.93 5.47
N CYS A 32 -9.51 1.45 4.74
CA CYS A 32 -9.24 0.02 4.60
C CYS A 32 -8.35 -0.51 5.75
N ASN A 33 -8.81 -1.49 6.53
CA ASN A 33 -7.98 -2.14 7.56
C ASN A 33 -7.07 -3.25 6.99
N THR A 34 -7.37 -3.72 5.78
CA THR A 34 -6.60 -4.75 5.09
C THR A 34 -6.17 -4.25 3.72
N VAL A 35 -5.12 -4.86 3.19
CA VAL A 35 -4.62 -4.59 1.84
C VAL A 35 -4.18 -5.90 1.20
N THR A 36 -4.36 -6.02 -0.11
CA THR A 36 -3.81 -7.17 -0.85
C THR A 36 -2.37 -6.86 -1.27
N LEU A 37 -1.42 -7.69 -0.85
CA LEU A 37 -0.02 -7.62 -1.24
C LEU A 37 0.25 -8.55 -2.42
N GLY A 38 0.78 -7.99 -3.51
CA GLY A 38 1.34 -8.71 -4.64
C GLY A 38 2.87 -8.82 -4.56
N THR A 39 3.39 -10.03 -4.75
CA THR A 39 4.84 -10.35 -4.72
C THR A 39 5.22 -11.23 -5.91
N SER A 40 6.50 -11.25 -6.27
CA SER A 40 7.03 -12.16 -7.28
C SER A 40 7.30 -13.54 -6.67
N GLY A 41 6.61 -14.58 -7.14
CA GLY A 41 6.87 -15.96 -6.75
C GLY A 41 8.21 -16.47 -7.31
N GLU A 42 8.76 -17.49 -6.65
CA GLU A 42 10.07 -18.06 -7.02
C GLU A 42 10.01 -18.88 -8.32
N ASP A 43 8.82 -19.34 -8.69
CA ASP A 43 8.49 -20.03 -9.93
C ASP A 43 8.16 -19.06 -11.08
N GLY A 44 8.32 -17.76 -10.86
CA GLY A 44 8.02 -16.71 -11.83
C GLY A 44 6.55 -16.28 -11.86
N TYR A 45 5.67 -16.89 -11.07
CA TYR A 45 4.27 -16.50 -10.99
C TYR A 45 4.02 -15.44 -9.90
N PRO A 46 3.20 -14.41 -10.14
CA PRO A 46 2.79 -13.49 -9.09
C PRO A 46 2.04 -14.21 -7.98
N ASN A 47 2.20 -13.76 -6.75
CA ASN A 47 1.47 -14.27 -5.60
C ASN A 47 0.75 -13.12 -4.90
N ILE A 48 -0.48 -13.37 -4.45
CA ILE A 48 -1.28 -12.41 -3.68
C ILE A 48 -1.56 -12.93 -2.27
N LYS A 49 -1.59 -12.03 -1.29
CA LYS A 49 -1.99 -12.32 0.09
C LYS A 49 -2.65 -11.10 0.72
N ALA A 50 -3.76 -11.29 1.43
CA ALA A 50 -4.33 -10.25 2.28
C ALA A 50 -3.42 -10.00 3.50
N MET A 51 -3.21 -8.73 3.83
CA MET A 51 -2.32 -8.26 4.89
C MET A 51 -3.07 -7.25 5.76
N LEU A 52 -2.75 -7.21 7.06
CA LEU A 52 -3.25 -6.18 7.96
C LEU A 52 -2.48 -4.88 7.74
N LYS A 53 -3.21 -3.78 7.52
CA LYS A 53 -2.67 -2.43 7.46
C LYS A 53 -2.50 -1.90 8.89
N MET A 54 -1.33 -1.37 9.20
CA MET A 54 -1.00 -0.85 10.53
C MET A 54 -1.10 0.67 10.57
N GLU A 55 -0.08 1.35 10.06
CA GLU A 55 0.01 2.80 10.01
C GLU A 55 0.36 3.22 8.58
N THR A 56 0.12 4.49 8.25
CA THR A 56 0.38 5.06 6.92
C THR A 56 0.85 6.49 7.03
N GLU A 57 1.81 6.89 6.21
CA GLU A 57 2.18 8.27 5.93
C GLU A 57 1.67 8.63 4.53
N GLY A 58 0.40 9.05 4.48
CA GLY A 58 -0.32 9.28 3.24
C GLY A 58 -0.27 8.07 2.31
N LEU A 59 0.03 8.32 1.03
CA LEU A 59 0.22 7.27 0.03
C LEU A 59 1.66 6.75 -0.04
N LYS A 60 2.62 7.43 0.62
CA LYS A 60 4.04 7.19 0.42
C LYS A 60 4.54 5.99 1.19
N THR A 61 4.24 5.92 2.48
CA THR A 61 4.72 4.86 3.37
C THR A 61 3.56 4.14 4.00
N ILE A 62 3.54 2.81 3.91
CA ILE A 62 2.48 1.97 4.49
C ILE A 62 3.12 0.83 5.26
N TRP A 63 2.78 0.70 6.54
CA TRP A 63 3.27 -0.41 7.36
C TRP A 63 2.23 -1.52 7.45
N LEU A 64 2.69 -2.75 7.30
CA LEU A 64 1.89 -3.96 7.37
C LEU A 64 2.45 -4.89 8.46
N SER A 65 1.60 -5.70 9.09
CA SER A 65 2.07 -6.79 9.95
C SER A 65 2.09 -8.12 9.20
N THR A 66 3.08 -8.97 9.49
CA THR A 66 3.15 -10.32 8.94
C THR A 66 3.95 -11.26 9.81
N ASN A 67 3.87 -12.55 9.49
CA ASN A 67 4.64 -13.59 10.14
C ASN A 67 6.05 -13.66 9.49
N THR A 68 7.11 -13.65 10.31
CA THR A 68 8.51 -13.78 9.88
C THR A 68 8.73 -15.07 9.08
N SER A 69 8.17 -16.19 9.53
CA SER A 69 8.21 -17.50 8.86
C SER A 69 7.45 -17.57 7.53
N SER A 70 6.76 -16.51 7.12
CA SER A 70 5.99 -16.54 5.87
C SER A 70 6.92 -16.63 4.66
N LYS A 71 6.49 -17.40 3.65
CA LYS A 71 7.14 -17.40 2.32
C LYS A 71 7.32 -15.99 1.74
N ARG A 72 6.53 -15.00 2.20
CA ARG A 72 6.60 -13.62 1.75
C ARG A 72 7.90 -12.95 2.18
N VAL A 73 8.34 -13.15 3.43
CA VAL A 73 9.59 -12.55 3.91
C VAL A 73 10.76 -13.03 3.07
N SER A 74 10.89 -14.34 2.85
CA SER A 74 11.96 -14.90 2.01
C SER A 74 11.93 -14.36 0.56
N GLN A 75 10.74 -14.21 -0.02
CA GLN A 75 10.61 -13.63 -1.36
C GLN A 75 10.99 -12.14 -1.40
N LEU A 76 10.54 -11.37 -0.42
CA LEU A 76 10.81 -9.93 -0.33
C LEU A 76 12.28 -9.63 -0.04
N MET A 77 12.95 -10.51 0.72
CA MET A 77 14.40 -10.43 0.92
C MET A 77 15.19 -10.71 -0.37
N LYS A 78 14.66 -11.52 -1.29
CA LYS A 78 15.26 -11.79 -2.61
C LYS A 78 14.90 -10.71 -3.64
N ASN A 79 13.68 -10.18 -3.58
CA ASN A 79 13.17 -9.16 -4.49
C ASN A 79 12.16 -8.26 -3.75
N SER A 80 12.59 -7.04 -3.43
CA SER A 80 11.78 -6.05 -2.70
C SER A 80 10.60 -5.53 -3.51
N LYS A 81 10.56 -5.71 -4.84
CA LYS A 81 9.53 -5.13 -5.70
C LYS A 81 8.18 -5.77 -5.43
N ALA A 82 7.21 -4.94 -5.08
CA ALA A 82 5.87 -5.36 -4.73
C ALA A 82 4.82 -4.36 -5.24
N CYS A 83 3.58 -4.80 -5.25
CA CYS A 83 2.42 -3.92 -5.33
C CYS A 83 1.47 -4.19 -4.18
N ILE A 84 0.69 -3.19 -3.80
CA ILE A 84 -0.41 -3.35 -2.86
C ILE A 84 -1.68 -2.81 -3.48
N TYR A 85 -2.81 -3.44 -3.15
CA TYR A 85 -4.11 -3.08 -3.69
C TYR A 85 -5.14 -2.90 -2.56
N PHE A 86 -5.71 -1.70 -2.50
CA PHE A 86 -6.85 -1.38 -1.66
C PHE A 86 -8.12 -1.44 -2.50
N ASN A 87 -9.18 -2.04 -1.96
CA ASN A 87 -10.49 -2.10 -2.59
C ASN A 87 -11.58 -1.62 -1.64
N ASP A 88 -12.54 -0.87 -2.18
CA ASP A 88 -13.86 -0.70 -1.60
C ASP A 88 -14.88 -1.36 -2.52
N GLU A 89 -15.32 -2.54 -2.11
CA GLU A 89 -16.27 -3.35 -2.88
C GLU A 89 -17.64 -2.67 -3.01
N LYS A 90 -18.04 -1.85 -2.03
CA LYS A 90 -19.37 -1.22 -2.04
C LYS A 90 -19.48 -0.14 -3.11
N SER A 91 -18.44 0.65 -3.29
CA SER A 91 -18.41 1.74 -4.28
C SER A 91 -17.61 1.39 -5.54
N PHE A 92 -17.11 0.16 -5.63
CA PHE A 92 -16.26 -0.36 -6.70
C PHE A 92 -15.09 0.59 -7.01
N ARG A 93 -14.35 0.96 -5.95
CA ARG A 93 -13.14 1.78 -6.00
C ARG A 93 -11.92 0.91 -5.74
N GLY A 94 -10.84 1.22 -6.44
CA GLY A 94 -9.58 0.52 -6.32
C GLY A 94 -8.40 1.48 -6.27
N LEU A 95 -7.37 1.12 -5.52
CA LEU A 95 -6.09 1.79 -5.58
C LEU A 95 -4.99 0.73 -5.62
N MET A 96 -4.25 0.69 -6.72
CA MET A 96 -2.99 -0.01 -6.80
C MET A 96 -1.84 0.95 -6.50
N LEU A 97 -0.94 0.58 -5.60
CA LEU A 97 0.35 1.25 -5.40
C LEU A 97 1.47 0.26 -5.74
N VAL A 98 2.46 0.72 -6.48
CA VAL A 98 3.64 -0.07 -6.85
C VAL A 98 4.87 0.55 -6.21
N GLY A 99 5.73 -0.29 -5.63
CA GLY A 99 6.82 0.18 -4.79
C GLY A 99 7.75 -0.92 -4.32
N ASP A 100 8.49 -0.60 -3.27
CA ASP A 100 9.44 -1.51 -2.63
C ASP A 100 8.98 -1.86 -1.23
N MET A 101 9.27 -3.08 -0.81
CA MET A 101 9.03 -3.58 0.53
C MET A 101 10.35 -3.77 1.28
N GLU A 102 10.35 -3.36 2.55
CA GLU A 102 11.42 -3.59 3.50
C GLU A 102 10.90 -4.42 4.68
N VAL A 103 11.67 -5.42 5.10
CA VAL A 103 11.36 -6.23 6.28
C VAL A 103 12.02 -5.59 7.49
N LEU A 104 11.22 -5.10 8.44
CA LEU A 104 11.67 -4.44 9.65
C LEU A 104 11.60 -5.38 10.85
N THR A 105 12.76 -5.62 11.46
CA THR A 105 12.93 -6.49 12.63
C THR A 105 13.39 -5.74 13.88
N ASP A 106 13.60 -4.43 13.79
CA ASP A 106 14.05 -3.60 14.90
C ASP A 106 12.99 -3.52 16.01
N SER A 107 13.44 -3.50 17.25
CA SER A 107 12.52 -3.54 18.40
C SER A 107 11.66 -2.29 18.52
N GLU A 108 12.11 -1.14 18.01
CA GLU A 108 11.39 0.13 18.12
C GLU A 108 10.13 0.11 17.26
N THR A 109 10.28 -0.23 15.98
CA THR A 109 9.17 -0.35 15.04
C THR A 109 8.18 -1.43 15.45
N ARG A 110 8.69 -2.59 15.90
CA ARG A 110 7.84 -3.69 16.38
C ARG A 110 6.98 -3.27 17.57
N LYS A 111 7.55 -2.53 18.53
CA LYS A 111 6.82 -1.98 19.68
C LYS A 111 5.81 -0.91 19.27
N ARG A 112 6.19 0.03 18.40
CA ARG A 112 5.29 1.10 17.90
C ARG A 112 4.02 0.54 17.27
N LEU A 113 4.18 -0.52 16.48
CA LEU A 113 3.10 -1.10 15.68
C LEU A 113 2.42 -2.29 16.36
N TRP A 114 2.82 -2.68 17.58
CA TRP A 114 2.08 -3.69 18.32
C TRP A 114 0.66 -3.19 18.62
N ARG A 115 -0.31 -4.12 18.57
CA ARG A 115 -1.72 -3.86 18.85
C ARG A 115 -2.26 -4.99 19.72
N GLU A 116 -3.15 -4.65 20.65
CA GLU A 116 -3.87 -5.66 21.44
C GLU A 116 -4.61 -6.64 20.53
N GLY A 117 -4.56 -7.93 20.86
CA GLY A 117 -5.12 -9.02 20.08
C GLY A 117 -4.11 -9.70 19.16
N PHE A 118 -2.91 -9.13 18.94
CA PHE A 118 -1.85 -9.77 18.17
C PHE A 118 -1.27 -11.01 18.86
N GLU A 119 -1.51 -11.17 20.16
CA GLU A 119 -1.11 -12.33 20.96
C GLU A 119 -1.72 -13.64 20.42
N ILE A 120 -2.85 -13.58 19.71
CA ILE A 120 -3.44 -14.76 19.05
C ILE A 120 -2.56 -15.31 17.92
N TYR A 121 -1.77 -14.44 17.29
CA TYR A 121 -0.85 -14.79 16.20
C TYR A 121 0.59 -14.93 16.71
N TYR A 122 0.97 -14.18 17.75
CA TYR A 122 2.32 -14.10 18.30
C TYR A 122 2.29 -14.26 19.83
N PRO A 123 2.22 -15.51 20.34
CA PRO A 123 2.03 -15.78 21.77
C PRO A 123 3.16 -15.25 22.67
N LEU A 124 4.36 -15.01 22.12
CA LEU A 124 5.48 -14.42 22.85
C LEU A 124 5.47 -12.88 22.82
N GLY A 125 4.38 -12.29 22.34
CA GLY A 125 4.15 -10.86 22.30
C GLY A 125 5.05 -10.12 21.30
N VAL A 126 5.36 -8.87 21.61
CA VAL A 126 6.20 -8.01 20.74
C VAL A 126 7.58 -8.59 20.43
N SER A 127 8.08 -9.52 21.26
CA SER A 127 9.40 -10.14 21.11
C SER A 127 9.35 -11.48 20.36
N ASP A 128 8.17 -11.93 19.94
CA ASP A 128 7.99 -13.19 19.22
C ASP A 128 8.85 -13.22 17.94
N PRO A 129 9.72 -14.21 17.73
CA PRO A 129 10.58 -14.25 16.55
C PRO A 129 9.79 -14.28 15.24
N ASP A 130 8.53 -14.73 15.30
CA ASP A 130 7.64 -14.78 14.15
C ASP A 130 6.83 -13.48 13.93
N TYR A 131 6.97 -12.47 14.77
CA TYR A 131 6.38 -11.15 14.52
C TYR A 131 7.34 -10.24 13.72
N SER A 132 6.96 -9.96 12.48
CA SER A 132 7.65 -9.02 11.59
C SER A 132 6.75 -7.88 11.15
N VAL A 133 7.36 -6.71 10.95
CA VAL A 133 6.73 -5.55 10.32
C VAL A 133 7.27 -5.43 8.91
N LEU A 134 6.41 -5.12 7.95
CA LEU A 134 6.81 -4.72 6.61
C LEU A 134 6.58 -3.23 6.43
N LYS A 135 7.53 -2.55 5.78
CA LYS A 135 7.39 -1.16 5.34
C LYS A 135 7.35 -1.12 3.82
N PHE A 136 6.21 -0.72 3.28
CA PHE A 136 6.02 -0.47 1.87
C PHE A 136 6.29 1.00 1.56
N THR A 137 7.09 1.28 0.54
CA THR A 137 7.33 2.63 0.02
C THR A 137 6.87 2.73 -1.42
N SER A 138 5.83 3.51 -1.66
CA SER A 138 5.22 3.70 -2.97
C SER A 138 6.12 4.52 -3.90
N ARG A 139 6.18 4.10 -5.16
CA ARG A 139 6.80 4.84 -6.26
C ARG A 139 5.75 5.54 -7.13
N TRP A 140 4.69 4.82 -7.47
CA TRP A 140 3.57 5.33 -8.27
C TRP A 140 2.29 4.58 -7.91
N GLY A 141 1.16 5.16 -8.31
CA GLY A 141 -0.16 4.61 -8.07
C GLY A 141 -1.05 4.65 -9.30
N ASN A 142 -2.06 3.79 -9.30
CA ASN A 142 -3.16 3.80 -10.23
C ASN A 142 -4.48 3.71 -9.45
N TYR A 143 -5.31 4.73 -9.56
CA TYR A 143 -6.62 4.79 -8.91
C TYR A 143 -7.73 4.44 -9.91
N TYR A 144 -8.64 3.54 -9.51
CA TYR A 144 -9.72 3.00 -10.32
C TYR A 144 -11.07 3.44 -9.76
N HIS A 145 -11.89 4.07 -10.59
CA HIS A 145 -13.28 4.40 -10.25
C HIS A 145 -14.10 4.68 -11.51
N ASN A 146 -15.41 4.33 -11.50
CA ASN A 146 -16.34 4.58 -12.60
C ASN A 146 -15.82 4.10 -13.97
N LEU A 147 -15.26 2.89 -14.02
CA LEU A 147 -14.69 2.27 -15.24
C LEU A 147 -13.53 3.06 -15.86
N SER A 148 -12.97 4.03 -15.14
CA SER A 148 -11.80 4.82 -15.53
C SER A 148 -10.66 4.61 -14.54
N ASN A 149 -9.45 4.97 -14.96
CA ASN A 149 -8.31 4.96 -14.07
C ASN A 149 -7.36 6.14 -14.31
N THR A 150 -6.64 6.51 -13.25
CA THR A 150 -5.68 7.62 -13.27
C THR A 150 -4.36 7.16 -12.65
N ASN A 151 -3.27 7.25 -13.43
CA ASN A 151 -1.90 7.06 -12.94
C ASN A 151 -1.37 8.33 -12.28
N PHE A 152 -0.58 8.17 -11.23
CA PHE A 152 0.10 9.28 -10.55
C PHE A 152 1.42 8.84 -9.92
N GLU A 153 2.36 9.78 -9.83
CA GLU A 153 3.56 9.63 -9.00
C GLU A 153 3.25 9.95 -7.54
N VAL A 154 3.97 9.30 -6.63
CA VAL A 154 3.77 9.38 -5.17
C VAL A 154 4.91 10.11 -4.47
#